data_AF-Q4WFT5-F1
#
_entry.id   AF-Q4WFT5-F1
#
_cell.length_a   1.000
_cell.length_b   1.000
_cell.length_c   1.000
_cell.angle_alpha   90.00
_cell.angle_beta   90.00
_cell.angle_gamma   90.00
#
_symmetry.space_group_name_H-M   'P 1'
#
loop_
_entity.id
_entity.type
_entity.pdbx_description
1 polymer ?
#
loop_
_entity_poly.entity_id
_entity_poly.type
_entity_poly.pdbx_seq_one_letter_code
_entity_poly.pdbx_strand_id
1 'polypeptide(L)'
;MTAPDIHPPNFTSCLDQTQSSLFSIIPPEIRREIFAYALAACEDTKNPYSQDTYWTRPGYDAPRRTYTELLRSCKRVYQEAWFMPFTYAEHAFYLTWRDRAPKQLSPMAFQQCLDLIHQMHGKVEAGRIRIFAQLFMLEKGHAMTALLDMTHFYPRSITLTIRYTDFWLWEENQPLYISAEWVNRICFPESVRRFSIDFESIERRKDEVEYIANEAAEKWFFRRKDGRLLTADKADMSVSQWTGSSILNGKRWLRDEVRPGQLDYYVVTVVWKVSPELAEAPLPTPCPTVEVPQDFHQPEPPFPAAACVFVTELEDANIALDTPAEKTWSLLEAHRRAMEETDEAAELQDEGMWSD
;
A
#
# COMPACT_ATOMS: atom_id res chain seq x y z
N MET A 1 -22.05 -5.53 -11.06
CA MET A 1 -21.37 -6.84 -11.03
C MET A 1 -21.99 -7.62 -9.88
N THR A 2 -22.58 -8.78 -10.15
CA THR A 2 -23.10 -9.69 -9.12
C THR A 2 -21.95 -10.11 -8.20
N ALA A 3 -22.15 -10.05 -6.88
CA ALA A 3 -21.18 -10.55 -5.93
C ALA A 3 -20.89 -12.04 -6.26
N PRO A 4 -19.62 -12.48 -6.23
CA PRO A 4 -19.30 -13.88 -6.46
C PRO A 4 -20.04 -14.74 -5.43
N ASP A 5 -20.61 -15.85 -5.88
CA ASP A 5 -21.22 -16.85 -5.01
C ASP A 5 -20.10 -17.61 -4.29
N ILE A 6 -19.81 -17.24 -3.05
CA ILE A 6 -18.70 -17.81 -2.25
C ILE A 6 -19.22 -19.02 -1.47
N HIS A 7 -19.58 -20.08 -2.18
CA HIS A 7 -19.95 -21.36 -1.59
C HIS A 7 -19.00 -22.45 -2.07
N PRO A 8 -18.08 -22.93 -1.23
CA PRO A 8 -17.17 -24.00 -1.61
C PRO A 8 -18.01 -25.28 -1.77
N PRO A 9 -17.71 -26.13 -2.76
CA PRO A 9 -18.38 -27.41 -2.91
C PRO A 9 -18.26 -28.22 -1.61
N ASN A 10 -19.39 -28.57 -1.02
CA ASN A 10 -19.44 -29.50 0.10
C ASN A 10 -19.49 -30.93 -0.45
N PHE A 11 -18.40 -31.67 -0.30
CA PHE A 11 -18.35 -33.07 -0.70
C PHE A 11 -18.83 -33.96 0.44
N THR A 12 -19.99 -34.59 0.25
CA THR A 12 -20.55 -35.58 1.19
C THR A 12 -19.75 -36.89 1.25
N SER A 13 -18.92 -37.16 0.25
CA SER A 13 -17.97 -38.28 0.23
C SER A 13 -16.74 -37.97 -0.64
N CYS A 14 -15.58 -38.52 -0.24
CA CYS A 14 -14.33 -38.45 -0.96
C CYS A 14 -13.62 -39.81 -0.93
N LEU A 15 -13.06 -40.23 -2.07
CA LEU A 15 -12.21 -41.41 -2.15
C LEU A 15 -10.84 -41.10 -1.51
N ASP A 16 -10.24 -42.08 -0.85
CA ASP A 16 -8.95 -41.89 -0.19
C ASP A 16 -7.76 -41.71 -1.15
N GLN A 17 -7.91 -41.97 -2.44
CA GLN A 17 -6.83 -41.75 -3.41
C GLN A 17 -5.52 -42.49 -3.07
N THR A 18 -5.57 -43.65 -2.39
CA THR A 18 -4.39 -44.42 -1.96
C THR A 18 -3.55 -44.95 -3.13
N GLN A 19 -4.09 -44.96 -4.35
CA GLN A 19 -3.33 -45.25 -5.57
C GLN A 19 -2.33 -44.13 -5.93
N SER A 20 -2.46 -42.94 -5.36
CA SER A 20 -1.52 -41.84 -5.54
C SER A 20 -0.48 -41.84 -4.43
N SER A 21 0.80 -41.81 -4.79
CA SER A 21 1.90 -41.66 -3.82
C SER A 21 1.77 -40.43 -2.93
N LEU A 22 1.09 -39.38 -3.42
CA LEU A 22 0.77 -38.20 -2.61
C LEU A 22 -0.02 -38.59 -1.36
N PHE A 23 -0.96 -39.53 -1.45
CA PHE A 23 -1.83 -39.90 -0.32
C PHE A 23 -1.46 -41.23 0.35
N SER A 24 -0.72 -42.12 -0.32
CA SER A 24 -0.27 -43.39 0.27
C SER A 24 1.11 -43.35 0.90
N ILE A 25 1.98 -42.43 0.49
CA ILE A 25 3.37 -42.36 0.97
C ILE A 25 3.60 -41.07 1.75
N ILE A 26 3.15 -39.93 1.21
CA ILE A 26 3.45 -38.62 1.81
C ILE A 26 2.51 -38.35 3.00
N PRO A 27 3.04 -38.08 4.20
CA PRO A 27 2.21 -37.82 5.37
C PRO A 27 1.50 -36.46 5.26
N PRO A 28 0.37 -36.25 5.96
CA PRO A 28 -0.44 -35.03 5.86
C PRO A 28 0.34 -33.73 6.08
N GLU A 29 1.32 -33.74 6.97
CA GLU A 29 2.14 -32.57 7.29
C GLU A 29 2.95 -32.13 6.08
N ILE A 30 3.58 -33.07 5.37
CA ILE A 30 4.38 -32.78 4.17
C ILE A 30 3.47 -32.42 3.00
N ARG A 31 2.30 -33.06 2.87
CA ARG A 31 1.30 -32.64 1.87
C ARG A 31 0.87 -31.20 2.06
N ARG A 32 0.64 -30.78 3.31
CA ARG A 32 0.28 -29.40 3.64
C ARG A 32 1.35 -28.43 3.16
N GLU A 33 2.63 -28.72 3.38
CA GLU A 33 3.73 -27.87 2.87
C GLU A 33 3.74 -27.84 1.33
N ILE A 34 3.58 -28.99 0.67
CA ILE A 34 3.48 -29.04 -0.81
C ILE A 34 2.33 -28.16 -1.31
N PHE A 35 1.15 -28.28 -0.69
CA PHE A 35 -0.02 -27.47 -1.04
C PHE A 35 0.21 -25.99 -0.74
N ALA A 36 0.85 -25.65 0.38
CA ALA A 36 1.19 -24.29 0.72
C ALA A 36 2.09 -23.64 -0.35
N TYR A 37 3.13 -24.34 -0.80
CA TYR A 37 4.00 -23.85 -1.88
C TYR A 37 3.27 -23.76 -3.22
N ALA A 38 2.49 -24.78 -3.58
CA ALA A 38 1.77 -24.82 -4.85
C ALA A 38 0.64 -23.78 -4.95
N LEU A 39 0.04 -23.40 -3.81
CA LEU A 39 -1.09 -22.47 -3.71
C LEU A 39 -0.67 -21.10 -3.16
N ALA A 40 0.63 -20.84 -3.03
CA ALA A 40 1.13 -19.53 -2.68
C ALA A 40 0.84 -18.52 -3.80
N ALA A 41 0.52 -17.28 -3.42
CA ALA A 41 0.30 -16.20 -4.39
C ALA A 41 1.63 -15.63 -4.89
N CYS A 42 1.78 -15.50 -6.21
CA CYS A 42 2.91 -14.86 -6.88
C CYS A 42 2.45 -13.67 -7.73
N GLU A 43 3.37 -12.83 -8.17
CA GLU A 43 3.07 -11.72 -9.08
C GLU A 43 2.71 -12.24 -10.50
N ASP A 44 1.64 -11.71 -11.08
CA ASP A 44 1.28 -11.97 -12.48
C ASP A 44 2.10 -11.06 -13.42
N THR A 45 3.35 -11.43 -13.63
CA THR A 45 4.31 -10.68 -14.45
C THR A 45 3.90 -10.51 -15.92
N LYS A 46 2.83 -11.21 -16.37
CA LYS A 46 2.25 -11.04 -17.71
C LYS A 46 1.32 -9.82 -17.80
N ASN A 47 0.83 -9.33 -16.67
CA ASN A 47 -0.08 -8.20 -16.56
C ASN A 47 0.45 -7.18 -15.54
N PRO A 48 1.65 -6.61 -15.75
CA PRO A 48 2.22 -5.64 -14.82
C PRO A 48 1.34 -4.39 -14.75
N TYR A 49 1.37 -3.72 -13.59
CA TYR A 49 0.82 -2.38 -13.48
C TYR A 49 1.64 -1.38 -14.28
N SER A 50 1.04 -0.26 -14.64
CA SER A 50 1.80 0.88 -15.15
C SER A 50 2.68 1.45 -14.05
N GLN A 51 3.93 1.75 -14.38
CA GLN A 51 4.88 2.42 -13.49
C GLN A 51 4.42 3.82 -13.06
N ASP A 52 3.48 4.41 -13.79
CA ASP A 52 3.00 5.79 -13.57
C ASP A 52 1.82 5.88 -12.58
N THR A 53 1.62 4.82 -11.81
CA THR A 53 0.53 4.70 -10.83
C THR A 53 1.06 4.95 -9.42
N TYR A 54 0.21 5.42 -8.51
CA TYR A 54 0.60 5.65 -7.11
C TYR A 54 0.97 4.37 -6.33
N TRP A 55 0.62 3.18 -6.83
CA TRP A 55 0.77 1.92 -6.09
C TRP A 55 1.88 1.01 -6.62
N THR A 56 2.42 1.29 -7.80
CA THR A 56 3.52 0.49 -8.36
C THR A 56 4.81 0.81 -7.61
N ARG A 57 5.44 -0.25 -7.08
CA ARG A 57 6.63 -0.18 -6.23
C ARG A 57 7.19 -1.60 -6.04
N PRO A 58 8.44 -1.75 -5.56
CA PRO A 58 9.06 -3.05 -5.39
C PRO A 58 8.17 -4.07 -4.64
N GLY A 59 7.89 -5.20 -5.31
CA GLY A 59 7.04 -6.28 -4.80
C GLY A 59 5.52 -6.05 -4.92
N TYR A 60 5.12 -4.97 -5.59
CA TYR A 60 3.75 -4.60 -5.93
C TYR A 60 3.66 -4.09 -7.37
N ASP A 61 4.49 -4.64 -8.25
CA ASP A 61 4.59 -4.21 -9.66
C ASP A 61 3.54 -4.89 -10.55
N ALA A 62 2.85 -5.91 -10.03
CA ALA A 62 1.78 -6.61 -10.72
C ALA A 62 0.70 -7.11 -9.74
N PRO A 63 -0.52 -7.42 -10.23
CA PRO A 63 -1.52 -8.13 -9.45
C PRO A 63 -0.97 -9.46 -8.93
N ARG A 64 -1.30 -9.79 -7.68
CA ARG A 64 -0.98 -11.12 -7.13
C ARG A 64 -2.00 -12.14 -7.60
N ARG A 65 -1.52 -13.29 -8.04
CA ARG A 65 -2.32 -14.40 -8.54
C ARG A 65 -1.94 -15.69 -7.83
N THR A 66 -2.95 -16.49 -7.50
CA THR A 66 -2.77 -17.88 -7.07
C THR A 66 -3.24 -18.81 -8.18
N TYR A 67 -2.41 -19.80 -8.51
CA TYR A 67 -2.74 -20.88 -9.43
C TYR A 67 -3.53 -21.95 -8.68
N THR A 68 -4.81 -22.13 -9.04
CA THR A 68 -5.75 -23.01 -8.33
C THR A 68 -6.00 -24.33 -9.08
N GLU A 69 -5.26 -24.62 -10.13
CA GLU A 69 -5.36 -25.83 -10.95
C GLU A 69 -5.20 -27.10 -10.10
N LEU A 70 -4.31 -27.05 -9.10
CA LEU A 70 -4.13 -28.13 -8.13
C LEU A 70 -5.44 -28.48 -7.40
N LEU A 71 -6.23 -27.48 -6.99
CA LEU A 71 -7.51 -27.69 -6.30
C LEU A 71 -8.55 -28.40 -7.18
N ARG A 72 -8.37 -28.35 -8.51
CA ARG A 72 -9.26 -28.98 -9.48
C ARG A 72 -8.87 -30.42 -9.81
N SER A 73 -7.75 -30.92 -9.26
CA SER A 73 -7.24 -32.26 -9.57
C SER A 73 -8.09 -33.39 -8.97
N CYS A 74 -8.45 -33.30 -7.68
CA CYS A 74 -9.35 -34.26 -7.04
C CYS A 74 -10.01 -33.69 -5.78
N LYS A 75 -11.10 -34.35 -5.34
CA LYS A 75 -11.86 -33.96 -4.13
C LYS A 75 -10.99 -33.95 -2.87
N ARG A 76 -10.02 -34.88 -2.75
CA ARG A 76 -9.17 -35.00 -1.56
C ARG A 76 -8.22 -33.80 -1.43
N VAL A 77 -7.59 -33.40 -2.53
CA VAL A 77 -6.78 -32.17 -2.58
C VAL A 77 -7.65 -30.96 -2.24
N TYR A 78 -8.85 -30.85 -2.84
CA TYR A 78 -9.75 -29.75 -2.54
C TYR A 78 -10.11 -29.69 -1.04
N GLN A 79 -10.51 -30.81 -0.44
CA GLN A 79 -10.86 -30.88 0.98
C GLN A 79 -9.71 -30.47 1.90
N GLU A 80 -8.48 -30.90 1.60
CA GLU A 80 -7.30 -30.59 2.40
C GLU A 80 -6.81 -29.14 2.20
N ALA A 81 -7.05 -28.50 1.05
CA ALA A 81 -6.31 -27.30 0.65
C ALA A 81 -7.10 -26.10 0.11
N TRP A 82 -8.43 -26.17 -0.06
CA TRP A 82 -9.18 -25.11 -0.77
C TRP A 82 -9.06 -23.70 -0.16
N PHE A 83 -8.84 -23.60 1.16
CA PHE A 83 -8.71 -22.34 1.88
C PHE A 83 -7.29 -21.76 1.84
N MET A 84 -6.29 -22.59 1.48
CA MET A 84 -4.87 -22.22 1.48
C MET A 84 -4.53 -21.03 0.57
N PRO A 85 -5.11 -20.87 -0.64
CA PRO A 85 -4.93 -19.67 -1.45
C PRO A 85 -5.24 -18.39 -0.68
N PHE A 86 -6.29 -18.42 0.15
CA PHE A 86 -6.65 -17.28 0.98
C PHE A 86 -5.70 -17.14 2.17
N THR A 87 -5.41 -18.21 2.90
CA THR A 87 -4.64 -18.09 4.15
C THR A 87 -3.14 -17.86 3.94
N TYR A 88 -2.58 -18.26 2.80
CA TYR A 88 -1.18 -18.01 2.48
C TYR A 88 -0.95 -16.81 1.57
N ALA A 89 -2.00 -16.26 0.96
CA ALA A 89 -1.87 -15.00 0.25
C ALA A 89 -1.53 -13.85 1.20
N GLU A 90 -0.71 -12.94 0.70
CA GLU A 90 -0.63 -11.61 1.26
C GLU A 90 -1.86 -10.81 0.80
N HIS A 91 -2.61 -10.26 1.75
CA HIS A 91 -3.80 -9.46 1.46
C HIS A 91 -3.48 -7.98 1.61
N ALA A 92 -3.68 -7.22 0.55
CA ALA A 92 -3.45 -5.78 0.53
C ALA A 92 -4.76 -5.01 0.60
N PHE A 93 -4.85 -4.08 1.55
CA PHE A 93 -5.95 -3.13 1.69
C PHE A 93 -5.44 -1.71 1.43
N TYR A 94 -6.22 -0.91 0.70
CA TYR A 94 -5.88 0.47 0.42
C TYR A 94 -6.92 1.39 1.06
N LEU A 95 -6.53 2.00 2.16
CA LEU A 95 -7.27 3.04 2.86
C LEU A 95 -6.94 4.39 2.21
N THR A 96 -7.36 4.54 0.95
CA THR A 96 -6.95 5.66 0.09
C THR A 96 -8.15 6.16 -0.72
N TRP A 97 -7.96 7.27 -1.41
CA TRP A 97 -8.82 7.64 -2.53
C TRP A 97 -8.73 6.58 -3.65
N ARG A 98 -9.77 6.53 -4.49
CA ARG A 98 -9.98 5.43 -5.44
C ARG A 98 -8.93 5.35 -6.55
N ASP A 99 -8.32 6.47 -6.91
CA ASP A 99 -7.28 6.58 -7.95
C ASP A 99 -5.88 6.19 -7.45
N ARG A 100 -5.74 5.83 -6.16
CA ARG A 100 -4.47 5.49 -5.49
C ARG A 100 -4.36 4.02 -5.10
N ALA A 101 -5.25 3.22 -5.69
CA ALA A 101 -5.52 1.85 -5.34
C ALA A 101 -5.74 1.02 -6.62
N PRO A 102 -5.12 -0.17 -6.74
CA PRO A 102 -5.53 -1.12 -7.75
C PRO A 102 -6.91 -1.70 -7.39
N LYS A 103 -7.52 -2.43 -8.33
CA LYS A 103 -8.78 -3.14 -8.09
C LYS A 103 -8.61 -4.13 -6.92
N GLN A 104 -9.53 -4.06 -5.96
CA GLN A 104 -9.47 -4.84 -4.72
C GLN A 104 -10.72 -5.67 -4.48
N LEU A 105 -10.56 -6.68 -3.62
CA LEU A 105 -11.69 -7.33 -2.98
C LEU A 105 -12.32 -6.37 -1.97
N SER A 106 -13.65 -6.23 -2.02
CA SER A 106 -14.35 -5.39 -1.04
C SER A 106 -14.19 -5.96 0.39
N PRO A 107 -14.16 -5.11 1.44
CA PRO A 107 -14.15 -5.57 2.83
C PRO A 107 -15.28 -6.57 3.16
N MET A 108 -16.46 -6.39 2.57
CA MET A 108 -17.60 -7.30 2.75
C MET A 108 -17.31 -8.69 2.18
N ALA A 109 -16.78 -8.77 0.96
CA ALA A 109 -16.42 -10.06 0.35
C ALA A 109 -15.24 -10.72 1.08
N PHE A 110 -14.30 -9.93 1.61
CA PHE A 110 -13.23 -10.44 2.46
C PHE A 110 -13.79 -11.06 3.76
N GLN A 111 -14.74 -10.38 4.41
CA GLN A 111 -15.43 -10.89 5.60
C GLN A 111 -16.17 -12.21 5.31
N GLN A 112 -16.87 -12.30 4.19
CA GLN A 112 -17.54 -13.54 3.77
C GLN A 112 -16.55 -14.71 3.61
N CYS A 113 -15.35 -14.46 3.07
CA CYS A 113 -14.30 -15.48 3.01
C CYS A 113 -13.83 -15.92 4.41
N LEU A 114 -13.63 -14.97 5.33
CA LEU A 114 -13.24 -15.27 6.71
C LEU A 114 -14.29 -16.13 7.43
N ASP A 115 -15.56 -15.74 7.33
CA ASP A 115 -16.67 -16.46 7.98
C ASP A 115 -16.78 -17.89 7.45
N LEU A 116 -16.66 -18.05 6.13
CA LEU A 116 -16.70 -19.36 5.49
C LEU A 116 -15.54 -20.26 5.92
N ILE A 117 -14.31 -19.73 5.91
CA ILE A 117 -13.13 -20.48 6.36
C ILE A 117 -13.30 -20.89 7.82
N HIS A 118 -13.80 -19.98 8.65
CA HIS A 118 -14.04 -20.26 10.06
C HIS A 118 -15.10 -21.32 10.29
N GLN A 119 -16.21 -21.26 9.56
CA GLN A 119 -17.28 -22.26 9.65
C GLN A 119 -16.79 -23.67 9.32
N MET A 120 -15.86 -23.81 8.36
CA MET A 120 -15.37 -25.12 7.91
C MET A 120 -14.14 -25.63 8.65
N HIS A 121 -13.23 -24.73 9.05
CA HIS A 121 -11.91 -25.10 9.60
C HIS A 121 -11.63 -24.50 10.98
N GLY A 122 -12.54 -23.71 11.53
CA GLY A 122 -12.36 -23.02 12.80
C GLY A 122 -11.35 -21.87 12.71
N LYS A 123 -10.57 -21.65 13.76
CA LYS A 123 -9.58 -20.56 13.79
C LYS A 123 -8.42 -20.88 12.84
N VAL A 124 -8.41 -20.22 11.69
CA VAL A 124 -7.29 -20.26 10.74
C VAL A 124 -6.62 -18.90 10.69
N GLU A 125 -5.31 -18.89 10.80
CA GLU A 125 -4.54 -17.65 10.74
C GLU A 125 -4.53 -17.12 9.31
N ALA A 126 -4.78 -15.81 9.19
CA ALA A 126 -4.63 -15.13 7.92
C ALA A 126 -3.15 -14.91 7.63
N GLY A 127 -2.83 -14.84 6.34
CA GLY A 127 -1.49 -14.53 5.85
C GLY A 127 -1.03 -13.13 6.24
N ARG A 128 0.03 -12.66 5.57
CA ARG A 128 0.53 -11.30 5.81
C ARG A 128 -0.50 -10.28 5.33
N ILE A 129 -0.75 -9.27 6.15
CA ILE A 129 -1.64 -8.16 5.79
C ILE A 129 -0.78 -6.95 5.44
N ARG A 130 -1.02 -6.37 4.27
CA ARG A 130 -0.47 -5.10 3.86
C ARG A 130 -1.57 -4.06 3.83
N ILE A 131 -1.28 -2.88 4.35
CA ILE A 131 -2.20 -1.76 4.35
C ILE A 131 -1.46 -0.56 3.76
N PHE A 132 -2.01 0.04 2.72
CA PHE A 132 -1.57 1.32 2.20
C PHE A 132 -2.58 2.36 2.65
N ALA A 133 -2.14 3.46 3.25
CA ALA A 133 -3.08 4.43 3.79
C ALA A 133 -2.66 5.87 3.50
N GLN A 134 -3.61 6.64 2.96
CA GLN A 134 -3.54 8.09 2.98
C GLN A 134 -3.92 8.60 4.36
N LEU A 135 -3.21 9.64 4.82
CA LEU A 135 -3.42 10.17 6.17
C LEU A 135 -4.87 10.62 6.43
N PHE A 136 -5.54 11.20 5.43
CA PHE A 136 -6.94 11.61 5.57
C PHE A 136 -7.91 10.45 5.88
N MET A 137 -7.61 9.24 5.40
CA MET A 137 -8.39 8.03 5.70
C MET A 137 -7.91 7.36 7.00
N LEU A 138 -6.61 7.44 7.29
CA LEU A 138 -5.97 6.78 8.41
C LEU A 138 -6.26 7.49 9.74
N GLU A 139 -6.06 8.81 9.81
CA GLU A 139 -5.87 9.54 11.08
C GLU A 139 -7.08 9.52 12.01
N LYS A 140 -8.30 9.46 11.46
CA LYS A 140 -9.51 9.27 12.28
C LYS A 140 -9.64 7.86 12.86
N GLY A 141 -8.86 6.91 12.37
CA GLY A 141 -8.81 5.53 12.81
C GLY A 141 -10.02 4.68 12.42
N HIS A 142 -11.14 5.25 11.95
CA HIS A 142 -12.36 4.51 11.62
C HIS A 142 -12.13 3.37 10.62
N ALA A 143 -11.42 3.63 9.53
CA ALA A 143 -11.18 2.65 8.48
C ALA A 143 -10.27 1.51 8.96
N MET A 144 -9.22 1.85 9.72
CA MET A 144 -8.30 0.88 10.33
C MET A 144 -9.02 0.04 11.40
N THR A 145 -9.84 0.65 12.26
CA THR A 145 -10.67 -0.06 13.25
C THR A 145 -11.61 -1.05 12.57
N ALA A 146 -12.33 -0.62 11.52
CA ALA A 146 -13.25 -1.50 10.80
C ALA A 146 -12.54 -2.73 10.19
N LEU A 147 -11.29 -2.57 9.73
CA LEU A 147 -10.48 -3.68 9.25
C LEU A 147 -10.08 -4.64 10.39
N LEU A 148 -9.57 -4.09 11.50
CA LEU A 148 -9.08 -4.86 12.65
C LEU A 148 -10.22 -5.54 13.45
N ASP A 149 -11.46 -5.09 13.27
CA ASP A 149 -12.66 -5.62 13.91
C ASP A 149 -13.43 -6.63 13.06
N MET A 150 -12.93 -6.98 11.86
CA MET A 150 -13.48 -8.08 11.06
C MET A 150 -13.58 -9.38 11.88
N THR A 151 -14.71 -10.06 11.78
CA THR A 151 -14.93 -11.34 12.48
C THR A 151 -14.03 -12.41 11.88
N HIS A 152 -13.51 -13.29 12.74
CA HIS A 152 -12.58 -14.35 12.34
C HIS A 152 -11.29 -13.88 11.65
N PHE A 153 -10.94 -12.61 11.83
CA PHE A 153 -9.71 -12.05 11.30
C PHE A 153 -8.55 -12.27 12.27
N TYR A 154 -7.65 -13.21 11.90
CA TYR A 154 -6.54 -13.64 12.75
C TYR A 154 -5.16 -13.45 12.09
N PRO A 155 -4.76 -12.22 11.70
CA PRO A 155 -3.46 -11.97 11.09
C PRO A 155 -2.33 -12.10 12.12
N ARG A 156 -1.18 -12.64 11.70
CA ARG A 156 0.05 -12.67 12.53
C ARG A 156 0.90 -11.42 12.40
N SER A 157 0.96 -10.87 11.17
CA SER A 157 1.78 -9.71 10.83
C SER A 157 0.98 -8.74 9.99
N ILE A 158 1.02 -7.47 10.37
CA ILE A 158 0.41 -6.36 9.63
C ILE A 158 1.53 -5.38 9.29
N THR A 159 1.60 -4.94 8.04
CA THR A 159 2.45 -3.81 7.66
C THR A 159 1.59 -2.70 7.08
N LEU A 160 1.67 -1.52 7.67
CA LEU A 160 1.16 -0.27 7.14
C LEU A 160 2.25 0.41 6.29
N THR A 161 1.90 0.98 5.16
CA THR A 161 2.77 1.87 4.39
C THR A 161 2.07 3.21 4.23
N ILE A 162 2.78 4.27 4.58
CA ILE A 162 2.41 5.66 4.26
C ILE A 162 3.40 6.09 3.17
N ARG A 163 2.91 6.14 1.93
CA ARG A 163 3.73 6.50 0.75
C ARG A 163 4.05 8.00 0.76
N TYR A 164 5.05 8.39 -0.02
CA TYR A 164 5.38 9.80 -0.28
C TYR A 164 4.13 10.65 -0.55
N THR A 165 3.27 10.15 -1.44
CA THR A 165 2.06 10.84 -1.88
C THR A 165 0.87 10.71 -0.95
N ASP A 166 1.02 10.00 0.17
CA ASP A 166 -0.07 9.72 1.11
C ASP A 166 -0.05 10.63 2.35
N PHE A 167 1.01 11.42 2.50
CA PHE A 167 1.11 12.49 3.49
C PHE A 167 0.21 13.67 3.16
N TRP A 168 -0.16 14.44 4.18
CA TRP A 168 -0.90 15.68 4.01
C TRP A 168 -0.04 16.70 3.24
N LEU A 169 -0.65 17.37 2.26
CA LEU A 169 -0.05 18.50 1.52
C LEU A 169 1.33 18.17 0.93
N TRP A 170 1.56 16.91 0.55
CA TRP A 170 2.80 16.47 -0.09
C TRP A 170 3.01 17.20 -1.43
N GLU A 171 1.91 17.56 -2.10
CA GLU A 171 1.90 18.37 -3.33
C GLU A 171 2.53 19.75 -3.14
N GLU A 172 2.50 20.28 -1.92
CA GLU A 172 2.98 21.61 -1.55
C GLU A 172 4.35 21.57 -0.84
N ASN A 173 4.99 20.39 -0.77
CA ASN A 173 6.28 20.19 -0.08
C ASN A 173 6.24 20.54 1.43
N GLN A 174 5.05 20.48 2.06
CA GLN A 174 4.89 20.79 3.49
C GLN A 174 5.64 19.79 4.39
N PRO A 175 6.11 20.20 5.59
CA PRO A 175 6.76 19.33 6.57
C PRO A 175 5.95 18.08 6.93
N LEU A 176 6.61 16.97 7.21
CA LEU A 176 5.91 15.71 7.51
C LEU A 176 5.19 15.77 8.87
N TYR A 177 3.93 15.35 8.87
CA TYR A 177 3.04 15.35 10.04
C TYR A 177 2.18 14.09 10.04
N ILE A 178 1.99 13.46 11.20
CA ILE A 178 1.04 12.36 11.39
C ILE A 178 0.36 12.49 12.76
N SER A 179 -0.95 12.73 12.74
CA SER A 179 -1.79 12.73 13.95
C SER A 179 -1.80 11.34 14.61
N ALA A 180 -1.65 11.30 15.93
CA ALA A 180 -1.73 10.07 16.70
C ALA A 180 -3.17 9.67 17.10
N GLU A 181 -4.20 10.35 16.58
CA GLU A 181 -5.60 10.00 16.87
C GLU A 181 -5.89 8.52 16.55
N TRP A 182 -5.44 8.03 15.40
CA TRP A 182 -5.61 6.62 15.02
C TRP A 182 -4.81 5.67 15.91
N VAL A 183 -3.57 6.00 16.26
CA VAL A 183 -2.71 5.21 17.16
C VAL A 183 -3.40 4.97 18.50
N ASN A 184 -3.99 6.03 19.05
CA ASN A 184 -4.69 6.00 20.32
C ASN A 184 -6.03 5.25 20.28
N ARG A 185 -6.62 5.14 19.09
CA ARG A 185 -7.94 4.55 18.87
C ARG A 185 -7.91 3.07 18.52
N ILE A 186 -6.95 2.63 17.71
CA ILE A 186 -6.95 1.26 17.19
C ILE A 186 -6.58 0.24 18.27
N CYS A 187 -7.08 -1.00 18.10
CA CYS A 187 -6.74 -2.13 18.94
C CYS A 187 -6.57 -3.38 18.07
N PHE A 188 -5.39 -3.98 18.09
CA PHE A 188 -5.06 -5.11 17.24
C PHE A 188 -5.70 -6.41 17.73
N PRO A 189 -6.07 -7.34 16.83
CA PRO A 189 -6.43 -8.70 17.20
C PRO A 189 -5.35 -9.38 18.05
N GLU A 190 -5.77 -10.28 18.94
CA GLU A 190 -4.87 -11.08 19.78
C GLU A 190 -3.87 -11.92 18.95
N SER A 191 -4.17 -12.19 17.68
CA SER A 191 -3.28 -12.95 16.79
C SER A 191 -2.06 -12.16 16.34
N VAL A 192 -2.11 -10.82 16.39
CA VAL A 192 -1.04 -9.95 15.86
C VAL A 192 0.18 -10.02 16.76
N ARG A 193 1.30 -10.45 16.19
CA ARG A 193 2.60 -10.56 16.86
C ARG A 193 3.59 -9.48 16.41
N ARG A 194 3.37 -8.95 15.21
CA ARG A 194 4.22 -7.95 14.57
C ARG A 194 3.35 -6.93 13.84
N PHE A 195 3.56 -5.67 14.15
CA PHE A 195 3.06 -4.55 13.36
C PHE A 195 4.26 -3.77 12.85
N SER A 196 4.27 -3.37 11.59
CA SER A 196 5.31 -2.47 11.07
C SER A 196 4.69 -1.32 10.29
N ILE A 197 5.39 -0.19 10.29
CA ILE A 197 5.03 0.98 9.48
C ILE A 197 6.22 1.30 8.59
N ASP A 198 5.98 1.36 7.28
CA ASP A 198 6.90 1.88 6.29
C ASP A 198 6.58 3.37 6.09
N PHE A 199 7.44 4.25 6.59
CA PHE A 199 7.39 5.68 6.34
C PHE A 199 8.21 5.96 5.08
N GLU A 200 7.55 6.35 3.99
CA GLU A 200 8.18 6.56 2.68
C GLU A 200 8.06 8.03 2.25
N SER A 201 9.17 8.62 1.82
CA SER A 201 9.19 9.89 1.13
C SER A 201 10.27 9.87 0.04
N ILE A 202 10.48 10.99 -0.65
CA ILE A 202 11.62 11.17 -1.56
C ILE A 202 12.94 11.27 -0.79
N GLU A 203 14.04 10.81 -1.39
CA GLU A 203 15.39 10.74 -0.80
C GLU A 203 15.85 12.09 -0.24
N ARG A 204 15.52 13.19 -0.93
CA ARG A 204 15.81 14.56 -0.46
C ARG A 204 15.26 14.85 0.94
N ARG A 205 14.14 14.22 1.31
CA ARG A 205 13.44 14.41 2.59
C ARG A 205 13.75 13.32 3.61
N LYS A 206 14.82 12.53 3.42
CA LYS A 206 15.18 11.42 4.30
C LYS A 206 15.28 11.80 5.78
N ASP A 207 15.82 12.97 6.10
CA ASP A 207 16.03 13.40 7.49
C ASP A 207 14.67 13.63 8.19
N GLU A 208 13.66 14.12 7.46
CA GLU A 208 12.28 14.24 7.98
C GLU A 208 11.65 12.87 8.21
N VAL A 209 11.85 11.92 7.29
CA VAL A 209 11.35 10.53 7.42
C VAL A 209 12.00 9.84 8.62
N GLU A 210 13.31 9.96 8.77
CA GLU A 210 14.04 9.44 9.92
C GLU A 210 13.56 10.06 11.22
N TYR A 211 13.33 11.37 11.23
CA TYR A 211 12.82 12.07 12.41
C TYR A 211 11.47 11.51 12.87
N ILE A 212 10.45 11.51 12.00
CA ILE A 212 9.11 11.04 12.39
C ILE A 212 9.10 9.53 12.71
N ALA A 213 9.93 8.74 12.05
CA ALA A 213 10.04 7.31 12.32
C ALA A 213 10.67 7.04 13.69
N ASN A 214 11.71 7.79 14.06
CA ASN A 214 12.31 7.71 15.40
C ASN A 214 11.31 8.16 16.48
N GLU A 215 10.62 9.27 16.27
CA GLU A 215 9.60 9.78 17.19
C GLU A 215 8.47 8.78 17.39
N ALA A 216 7.98 8.17 16.31
CA ALA A 216 6.98 7.11 16.36
C ALA A 216 7.50 5.88 17.11
N ALA A 217 8.73 5.42 16.84
CA ALA A 217 9.33 4.28 17.52
C ALA A 217 9.46 4.50 19.04
N GLU A 218 9.82 5.71 19.46
CA GLU A 218 9.98 6.05 20.88
C GLU A 218 8.65 6.26 21.60
N LYS A 219 7.69 6.92 20.95
CA LYS A 219 6.52 7.47 21.62
C LYS A 219 5.24 6.69 21.39
N TRP A 220 5.17 5.87 20.33
CA TRP A 220 3.97 5.09 20.02
C TRP A 220 4.05 3.67 20.54
N PHE A 221 2.91 3.21 21.05
CA PHE A 221 2.63 1.83 21.36
C PHE A 221 1.21 1.50 20.92
N PHE A 222 0.94 0.22 20.67
CA PHE A 222 -0.35 -0.22 20.17
C PHE A 222 -0.97 -1.24 21.11
N ARG A 223 -2.27 -1.12 21.37
CA ARG A 223 -3.01 -2.06 22.21
C ARG A 223 -3.42 -3.29 21.42
N ARG A 224 -3.47 -4.44 22.09
CA ARG A 224 -4.10 -5.67 21.59
C ARG A 224 -5.36 -5.98 22.39
N LYS A 225 -6.30 -6.71 21.77
CA LYS A 225 -7.58 -7.10 22.37
C LYS A 225 -7.43 -7.96 23.63
N ASP A 226 -6.29 -8.62 23.81
CA ASP A 226 -5.94 -9.39 25.02
C ASP A 226 -5.29 -8.56 26.13
N GLY A 227 -5.22 -7.23 25.97
CA GLY A 227 -4.62 -6.30 26.93
C GLY A 227 -3.10 -6.16 26.81
N ARG A 228 -2.43 -6.94 25.94
CA ARG A 228 -0.99 -6.80 25.70
C ARG A 228 -0.71 -5.58 24.82
N LEU A 229 0.54 -5.15 24.82
CA LEU A 229 1.00 -4.02 24.02
C LEU A 229 1.99 -4.48 22.95
N LEU A 230 1.99 -3.78 21.81
CA LEU A 230 3.12 -3.80 20.88
C LEU A 230 3.94 -2.53 21.06
N THR A 231 5.24 -2.71 21.28
CA THR A 231 6.24 -1.65 21.48
C THR A 231 7.34 -1.81 20.44
N ALA A 232 7.97 -0.69 20.05
CA ALA A 232 9.06 -0.72 19.09
C ALA A 232 10.42 -0.82 19.79
N ASP A 233 11.37 -1.39 19.07
CA ASP A 233 12.80 -1.34 19.39
C ASP A 233 13.51 -0.72 18.18
N LYS A 234 14.35 0.28 18.42
CA LYS A 234 15.13 0.93 17.36
C LYS A 234 16.10 -0.05 16.68
N ALA A 235 16.53 -1.10 17.36
CA ALA A 235 17.36 -2.15 16.76
C ALA A 235 16.62 -2.97 15.67
N ASP A 236 15.28 -2.95 15.67
CA ASP A 236 14.45 -3.60 14.66
C ASP A 236 14.11 -2.66 13.47
N MET A 237 14.52 -1.39 13.53
CA MET A 237 14.32 -0.46 12.42
C MET A 237 15.21 -0.83 11.24
N SER A 238 14.71 -0.59 10.03
CA SER A 238 15.46 -0.81 8.81
C SER A 238 15.19 0.28 7.79
N VAL A 239 16.15 0.46 6.89
CA VAL A 239 16.08 1.45 5.81
C VAL A 239 16.11 0.71 4.48
N SER A 240 15.33 1.18 3.52
CA SER A 240 15.42 0.74 2.12
C SER A 240 15.22 1.92 1.18
N GLN A 241 15.74 1.78 -0.04
CA GLN A 241 15.67 2.79 -1.09
C GLN A 241 15.23 2.13 -2.38
N TRP A 242 14.53 2.90 -3.22
CA TRP A 242 14.13 2.45 -4.54
C TRP A 242 13.86 3.65 -5.47
N THR A 243 13.91 3.40 -6.78
CA THR A 243 13.64 4.42 -7.81
C THR A 243 12.34 4.08 -8.53
N GLY A 244 11.48 5.07 -8.72
CA GLY A 244 10.21 4.93 -9.44
C GLY A 244 9.98 6.05 -10.44
N SER A 245 8.84 5.98 -11.14
CA SER A 245 8.42 7.03 -12.09
C SER A 245 8.12 8.34 -11.36
N SER A 246 8.49 9.47 -11.96
CA SER A 246 8.00 10.79 -11.54
C SER A 246 6.62 11.12 -12.07
N ILE A 247 6.07 10.27 -12.96
CA ILE A 247 4.72 10.41 -13.46
C ILE A 247 3.79 9.67 -12.51
N LEU A 248 2.86 10.40 -11.89
CA LEU A 248 1.89 9.85 -10.97
C LEU A 248 0.51 10.35 -11.39
N ASN A 249 -0.34 9.44 -11.87
CA ASN A 249 -1.72 9.72 -12.30
C ASN A 249 -1.79 10.82 -13.37
N GLY A 250 -0.97 10.68 -14.42
CA GLY A 250 -0.94 11.59 -15.57
C GLY A 250 -0.27 12.94 -15.30
N LYS A 251 0.40 13.12 -14.16
CA LYS A 251 1.19 14.30 -13.84
C LYS A 251 2.65 13.94 -13.62
N ARG A 252 3.56 14.64 -14.29
CA ARG A 252 5.00 14.50 -14.10
C ARG A 252 5.48 15.47 -13.01
N TRP A 253 6.00 14.95 -11.90
CA TRP A 253 6.39 15.69 -10.70
C TRP A 253 7.83 16.24 -10.81
N LEU A 254 7.98 17.30 -11.62
CA LEU A 254 9.27 17.93 -11.94
C LEU A 254 10.07 18.36 -10.71
N ARG A 255 9.38 18.87 -9.67
CA ARG A 255 10.03 19.42 -8.47
C ARG A 255 11.00 18.45 -7.83
N ASP A 256 10.62 17.18 -7.76
CA ASP A 256 11.33 16.17 -6.98
C ASP A 256 12.17 15.23 -7.84
N GLU A 257 12.27 15.49 -9.16
CA GLU A 257 13.08 14.70 -10.06
C GLU A 257 14.57 14.83 -9.73
N VAL A 258 15.20 13.67 -9.50
CA VAL A 258 16.67 13.57 -9.42
C VAL A 258 17.24 13.34 -10.83
N ARG A 259 16.47 12.68 -11.68
CA ARG A 259 16.75 12.40 -13.10
C ARG A 259 15.44 12.55 -13.88
N PRO A 260 15.49 12.83 -15.20
CA PRO A 260 14.28 12.98 -16.00
C PRO A 260 13.36 11.76 -15.86
N GLY A 261 12.10 11.98 -15.48
CA GLY A 261 11.11 10.92 -15.34
C GLY A 261 11.26 10.06 -14.08
N GLN A 262 12.16 10.37 -13.14
CA GLN A 262 12.49 9.49 -12.02
C GLN A 262 12.51 10.18 -10.65
N LEU A 263 11.97 9.49 -9.66
CA LEU A 263 12.03 9.83 -8.25
C LEU A 263 12.84 8.77 -7.50
N ASP A 264 13.71 9.22 -6.59
CA ASP A 264 14.39 8.35 -5.63
C ASP A 264 13.64 8.40 -4.30
N TYR A 265 13.25 7.24 -3.79
CA TYR A 265 12.48 7.08 -2.57
C TYR A 265 13.35 6.55 -1.43
N TYR A 266 13.07 7.04 -0.23
CA TYR A 266 13.66 6.61 1.04
C TYR A 266 12.58 6.11 1.98
N VAL A 267 12.77 4.89 2.49
CA VAL A 267 11.80 4.23 3.36
C VAL A 267 12.45 3.83 4.67
N VAL A 268 11.89 4.31 5.78
CA VAL A 268 12.22 3.82 7.12
C VAL A 268 11.10 2.91 7.59
N THR A 269 11.43 1.66 7.91
CA THR A 269 10.49 0.70 8.49
C THR A 269 10.71 0.62 9.99
N VAL A 270 9.67 0.91 10.77
CA VAL A 270 9.64 0.72 12.22
C VAL A 270 8.80 -0.51 12.55
N VAL A 271 9.25 -1.32 13.51
CA VAL A 271 8.58 -2.57 13.90
C VAL A 271 8.18 -2.52 15.36
N TRP A 272 6.89 -2.73 15.62
CA TRP A 272 6.33 -2.99 16.94
C TRP A 272 6.09 -4.48 17.12
N LYS A 273 6.67 -5.05 18.18
CA LYS A 273 6.50 -6.45 18.58
C LYS A 273 5.79 -6.52 19.91
N VAL A 274 5.18 -7.66 20.18
CA VAL A 274 4.51 -7.88 21.46
C VAL A 274 5.53 -7.83 22.60
N SER A 275 5.28 -6.97 23.59
CA SER A 275 6.12 -6.91 24.79
C SER A 275 6.04 -8.23 25.59
N PRO A 276 7.19 -8.77 26.05
CA PRO A 276 7.22 -9.98 26.87
C PRO A 276 6.59 -9.77 28.27
N GLU A 277 6.58 -8.54 28.79
CA GLU A 277 6.08 -8.21 30.12
C GLU A 277 4.67 -7.57 30.05
N LEU A 278 3.80 -7.88 31.02
CA LEU A 278 2.60 -7.08 31.30
C LEU A 278 3.07 -5.68 31.67
N ALA A 279 2.45 -4.62 31.12
CA ALA A 279 2.93 -3.24 31.27
C ALA A 279 3.22 -2.88 32.74
N GLU A 280 4.49 -2.96 33.18
CA GLU A 280 4.88 -2.71 34.58
C GLU A 280 4.93 -1.21 34.90
N ALA A 281 5.01 -0.36 33.89
CA ALA A 281 4.90 1.10 34.01
C ALA A 281 3.73 1.64 33.15
N PRO A 282 2.97 2.65 33.62
CA PRO A 282 1.99 3.31 32.79
C PRO A 282 2.71 4.02 31.63
N LEU A 283 2.49 3.55 30.40
CA LEU A 283 2.97 4.27 29.22
C LEU A 283 2.20 5.59 29.07
N PRO A 284 2.85 6.66 28.56
CA PRO A 284 2.21 7.94 28.37
C PRO A 284 1.01 7.81 27.42
N THR A 285 -0.21 7.96 27.96
CA THR A 285 -1.46 8.04 27.19
C THR A 285 -2.04 9.45 27.27
N PRO A 286 -2.48 10.05 26.15
CA PRO A 286 -2.43 9.52 24.79
C PRO A 286 -1.01 9.53 24.19
N CYS A 287 -0.74 8.64 23.24
CA CYS A 287 0.43 8.73 22.36
C CYS A 287 0.41 10.10 21.65
N PRO A 288 1.55 10.80 21.54
CA PRO A 288 1.60 12.12 20.92
C PRO A 288 1.61 12.02 19.40
N THR A 289 1.07 13.05 18.75
CA THR A 289 1.29 13.33 17.32
C THR A 289 2.78 13.44 17.02
N VAL A 290 3.20 12.96 15.86
CA VAL A 290 4.58 13.12 15.38
C VAL A 290 4.57 14.14 14.25
N GLU A 291 5.40 15.17 14.36
CA GLU A 291 5.50 16.23 13.37
C GLU A 291 6.93 16.75 13.33
N VAL A 292 7.39 17.07 12.14
CA VAL A 292 8.69 17.70 11.95
C VAL A 292 8.66 19.12 12.56
N PRO A 293 9.65 19.51 13.39
CA PRO A 293 9.73 20.84 13.98
C PRO A 293 9.74 21.96 12.93
N GLN A 294 9.24 23.14 13.30
CA GLN A 294 9.19 24.29 12.38
C GLN A 294 10.57 24.79 11.94
N ASP A 295 11.59 24.61 12.77
CA ASP A 295 12.98 24.98 12.51
C ASP A 295 13.79 23.85 11.86
N PHE A 296 13.15 22.72 11.53
CA PHE A 296 13.81 21.61 10.88
C PHE A 296 14.26 22.01 9.48
N HIS A 297 15.54 21.80 9.17
CA HIS A 297 16.07 22.13 7.86
C HIS A 297 15.53 21.17 6.81
N GLN A 298 14.69 21.70 5.91
CA GLN A 298 14.22 20.99 4.74
C GLN A 298 15.07 21.37 3.53
N PRO A 299 15.77 20.43 2.86
CA PRO A 299 16.56 20.74 1.67
C PRO A 299 15.66 21.25 0.53
N GLU A 300 16.09 22.28 -0.20
CA GLU A 300 15.34 22.83 -1.34
C GLU A 300 15.18 21.78 -2.46
N PRO A 301 14.03 21.74 -3.16
CA PRO A 301 13.85 20.86 -4.30
C PRO A 301 14.81 21.20 -5.46
N PRO A 302 15.25 20.18 -6.24
CA PRO A 302 16.04 20.40 -7.45
C PRO A 302 15.43 21.40 -8.42
N PHE A 303 14.10 21.46 -8.49
CA PHE A 303 13.38 22.36 -9.38
C PHE A 303 12.21 23.07 -8.66
N PRO A 304 12.38 24.32 -8.20
CA PRO A 304 11.35 25.01 -7.41
C PRO A 304 10.28 25.72 -8.26
N ALA A 305 10.49 25.92 -9.56
CA ALA A 305 9.61 26.78 -10.36
C ALA A 305 8.20 26.19 -10.60
N ALA A 306 8.06 24.86 -10.56
CA ALA A 306 6.76 24.19 -10.62
C ALA A 306 6.78 22.82 -9.94
N ALA A 307 5.68 22.45 -9.26
CA ALA A 307 5.53 21.15 -8.63
C ALA A 307 5.44 20.01 -9.66
N CYS A 308 4.51 20.16 -10.62
CA CYS A 308 4.25 19.17 -11.66
C CYS A 308 3.67 19.79 -12.93
N VAL A 309 3.65 19.02 -14.01
CA VAL A 309 3.00 19.33 -15.30
C VAL A 309 2.13 18.14 -15.73
N PHE A 310 1.07 18.39 -16.48
CA PHE A 310 0.25 17.30 -17.03
C PHE A 310 0.96 16.64 -18.20
N VAL A 311 0.90 15.31 -18.27
CA VAL A 311 1.49 14.54 -19.38
C VAL A 311 0.82 14.92 -20.70
N THR A 312 -0.49 15.16 -20.70
CA THR A 312 -1.23 15.59 -21.91
C THR A 312 -0.73 16.93 -22.44
N GLU A 313 -0.39 17.88 -21.57
CA GLU A 313 0.19 19.17 -21.99
C GLU A 313 1.58 18.99 -22.64
N LEU A 314 2.36 18.02 -22.16
CA LEU A 314 3.65 17.69 -22.77
C LEU A 314 3.47 17.04 -24.15
N GLU A 315 2.47 16.17 -24.31
CA GLU A 315 2.12 15.55 -25.58
C GLU A 315 1.67 16.61 -26.60
N ASP A 316 0.78 17.53 -26.20
CA ASP A 316 0.29 18.62 -27.05
C ASP A 316 1.43 19.57 -27.49
N ALA A 317 2.38 19.83 -26.59
CA ALA A 317 3.57 20.63 -26.88
C ALA A 317 4.70 19.86 -27.61
N ASN A 318 4.52 18.57 -27.88
CA ASN A 318 5.54 17.67 -28.45
C ASN A 318 6.86 17.66 -27.65
N ILE A 319 6.75 17.69 -26.32
CA ILE A 319 7.88 17.65 -25.38
C ILE A 319 8.08 16.20 -24.89
N ALA A 320 9.28 15.65 -25.11
CA ALA A 320 9.58 14.29 -24.69
C ALA A 320 9.64 14.16 -23.16
N LEU A 321 9.14 13.04 -22.61
CA LEU A 321 9.06 12.79 -21.17
C LEU A 321 10.43 12.63 -20.48
N ASP A 322 11.49 12.37 -21.24
CA ASP A 322 12.88 12.30 -20.77
C ASP A 322 13.60 13.67 -20.83
N THR A 323 12.90 14.74 -21.23
CA THR A 323 13.44 16.10 -21.21
C THR A 323 13.68 16.54 -19.76
N PRO A 324 14.86 17.08 -19.39
CA PRO A 324 15.11 17.56 -18.02
C PRO A 324 14.08 18.59 -17.53
N ALA A 325 13.85 18.66 -16.21
CA ALA A 325 12.80 19.48 -15.61
C ALA A 325 12.84 20.95 -16.03
N GLU A 326 14.00 21.61 -15.93
CA GLU A 326 14.19 23.01 -16.33
C GLU A 326 13.83 23.24 -17.80
N LYS A 327 14.34 22.39 -18.69
CA LYS A 327 14.08 22.49 -20.13
C LYS A 327 12.61 22.19 -20.46
N THR A 328 12.00 21.23 -19.77
CA THR A 328 10.56 20.92 -19.89
C THR A 328 9.73 22.14 -19.58
N TRP A 329 10.03 22.81 -18.46
CA TRP A 329 9.32 24.02 -18.04
C TRP A 329 9.49 25.17 -19.03
N SER A 330 10.73 25.46 -19.46
CA SER A 330 10.96 26.54 -20.43
C SER A 330 10.28 26.30 -21.77
N LEU A 331 10.28 25.07 -22.28
CA LEU A 331 9.59 24.72 -23.53
C LEU A 331 8.06 24.85 -23.38
N LEU A 332 7.53 24.43 -22.23
CA LEU A 332 6.10 24.50 -21.97
C LEU A 332 5.62 25.95 -21.80
N GLU A 333 6.39 26.80 -21.12
CA GLU A 333 6.10 28.25 -21.05
C GLU A 333 6.12 28.89 -22.44
N ALA A 334 7.08 28.53 -23.30
CA ALA A 334 7.14 29.03 -24.67
C ALA A 334 5.92 28.57 -25.50
N HIS A 335 5.52 27.31 -25.35
CA HIS A 335 4.34 26.76 -26.02
C HIS A 335 3.05 27.46 -25.56
N ARG A 336 2.86 27.66 -24.26
CA ARG A 336 1.70 28.36 -23.69
C ARG A 336 1.59 29.80 -24.22
N ARG A 337 2.69 30.55 -24.25
CA ARG A 337 2.70 31.91 -24.82
C ARG A 337 2.32 31.93 -26.30
N ALA A 338 2.82 30.98 -27.10
CA ALA A 338 2.48 30.89 -28.52
C ALA A 338 1.00 30.57 -28.76
N MET A 339 0.40 29.73 -27.89
CA MET A 339 -1.03 29.43 -27.93
C MET A 339 -1.88 30.65 -27.57
N GLU A 340 -1.52 31.37 -26.51
CA GLU A 340 -2.19 32.63 -26.11
C GLU A 340 -2.16 33.68 -27.23
N GLU A 341 -1.00 33.88 -27.89
CA GLU A 341 -0.88 34.79 -29.04
C GLU A 341 -1.75 34.34 -30.25
N THR A 342 -1.94 33.04 -30.44
CA THR A 342 -2.74 32.49 -31.53
C THR A 342 -4.23 32.65 -31.24
N ASP A 343 -4.67 32.42 -30.01
CA ASP A 343 -6.05 32.58 -29.57
C ASP A 343 -6.47 34.07 -29.61
N GLU A 344 -5.62 34.98 -29.12
CA GLU A 344 -5.87 36.43 -29.22
C GLU A 344 -5.97 36.89 -30.69
N ALA A 345 -5.14 36.34 -31.58
CA ALA A 345 -5.21 36.64 -33.02
C ALA A 345 -6.48 36.09 -33.68
N ALA A 346 -7.01 34.97 -33.20
CA ALA A 346 -8.25 34.37 -33.69
C ALA A 346 -9.49 35.14 -33.21
N GLU A 347 -9.51 35.59 -31.95
CA GLU A 347 -10.60 36.42 -31.40
C GLU A 347 -10.70 37.77 -32.14
N LEU A 348 -9.57 38.41 -32.44
CA LEU A 348 -9.53 39.65 -33.22
C LEU A 348 -10.02 39.48 -34.67
N GLN A 349 -9.86 38.29 -35.26
CA GLN A 349 -10.40 37.98 -36.59
C GLN A 349 -11.91 37.74 -36.56
N ASP A 350 -12.43 37.13 -35.50
CA ASP A 350 -13.88 36.88 -35.37
C ASP A 350 -14.63 38.18 -35.06
N GLU A 351 -14.13 39.06 -34.20
CA GLU A 351 -14.74 40.39 -33.96
C GLU A 351 -14.74 41.30 -35.21
N GLY A 352 -13.72 41.15 -36.07
CA GLY A 352 -13.66 41.81 -37.37
C GLY A 352 -14.72 41.33 -38.36
N MET A 353 -15.30 40.14 -38.14
CA MET A 353 -16.27 39.51 -39.04
C MET A 353 -17.74 39.87 -38.73
N TRP A 354 -18.01 40.49 -37.57
CA TRP A 354 -19.33 41.01 -37.19
C TRP A 354 -19.49 42.53 -37.41
N SER A 355 -18.49 43.18 -38.01
CA SER A 355 -18.38 44.63 -38.14
C SER A 355 -18.64 45.20 -39.55
N ASP A 356 -19.17 44.39 -40.48
CA ASP A 356 -19.50 44.81 -41.87
C ASP A 356 -21.02 44.91 -42.14
#